data_AF-A0A086LVK1-F1
#
_entry.id   AF-A0A086LVK1-F1
#
_cell.length_a   1.000
_cell.length_b   1.000
_cell.length_c   1.000
_cell.angle_alpha   90.00
_cell.angle_beta   90.00
_cell.angle_gamma   90.00
#
_symmetry.space_group_name_H-M   'P 1'
#
loop_
_entity.id
_entity.type
_entity.pdbx_description
1 polymer ?
#
loop_
_entity_poly.entity_id
_entity_poly.type
_entity_poly.pdbx_seq_one_letter_code
_entity_poly.pdbx_strand_id
1 'polypeptide(L)'
;MKAYRLYTVVPRLLHFLDQLTNWYVRLNRDRMRGTMGEEEAATSLQTLFDVLLTTVLCMAPLTPFMSELLYRNLKRALPESHPLLAESVHFLTIPEAAEDALDSTIERQMGRMQTGETSESRCEKQATKSLRLLSAAAQS
;
A
#
# COMPACT_ATOMS: atom_id res chain seq x y z
N MET A 1 -12.81 1.71 14.91
CA MET A 1 -12.57 0.89 16.13
C MET A 1 -13.78 0.77 17.07
N LYS A 2 -15.02 1.12 16.64
CA LYS A 2 -16.22 1.14 17.52
C LYS A 2 -16.62 -0.22 18.14
N ALA A 3 -16.18 -1.33 17.56
CA ALA A 3 -16.51 -2.69 18.01
C ALA A 3 -15.37 -3.43 18.75
N TYR A 4 -14.23 -2.76 19.03
CA TYR A 4 -13.06 -3.35 19.72
C TYR A 4 -12.47 -4.65 19.13
N ARG A 5 -12.82 -4.99 17.87
CA ARG A 5 -12.27 -6.16 17.15
C ARG A 5 -10.91 -5.83 16.50
N LEU A 6 -9.87 -5.66 17.31
CA LEU A 6 -8.53 -5.33 16.82
C LEU A 6 -7.97 -6.41 15.88
N TYR A 7 -8.26 -7.68 16.16
CA TYR A 7 -7.80 -8.83 15.36
C TYR A 7 -8.37 -8.87 13.93
N THR A 8 -9.48 -8.19 13.64
CA THR A 8 -10.00 -8.10 12.26
C THR A 8 -9.33 -6.98 11.47
N VAL A 9 -8.79 -5.97 12.15
CA VAL A 9 -8.17 -4.81 11.50
C VAL A 9 -6.75 -5.15 11.04
N VAL A 10 -6.00 -5.90 11.84
CA VAL A 10 -4.60 -6.23 11.54
C VAL A 10 -4.44 -6.94 10.18
N PRO A 11 -5.16 -8.03 9.85
CA PRO A 11 -5.02 -8.69 8.56
C PRO A 11 -5.44 -7.79 7.39
N ARG A 12 -6.45 -6.94 7.59
CA ARG A 12 -6.91 -6.01 6.55
C ARG A 12 -5.87 -4.92 6.27
N LEU A 13 -5.20 -4.43 7.31
CA LEU A 13 -4.13 -3.43 7.19
C LEU A 13 -2.89 -4.03 6.52
N LEU A 14 -2.49 -5.26 6.90
CA LEU A 14 -1.40 -5.97 6.24
C LEU A 14 -1.72 -6.25 4.77
N HIS A 15 -2.95 -6.63 4.46
CA HIS A 15 -3.40 -6.81 3.08
C HIS A 15 -3.33 -5.49 2.30
N PHE A 16 -3.74 -4.37 2.90
CA PHE A 16 -3.62 -3.06 2.27
C PHE A 16 -2.15 -2.69 1.97
N LEU A 17 -1.24 -2.93 2.91
CA LEU A 17 0.20 -2.70 2.69
C LEU A 17 0.73 -3.53 1.53
N ASP A 18 0.34 -4.80 1.44
CA ASP A 18 0.71 -5.69 0.33
C ASP A 18 0.13 -5.20 -1.01
N GLN A 19 -1.08 -4.65 -1.02
CA GLN A 19 -1.64 -4.03 -2.22
C GLN A 19 -0.88 -2.77 -2.62
N LEU A 20 -0.52 -1.92 -1.67
CA LEU A 20 0.23 -0.68 -1.91
C LEU A 20 1.60 -0.97 -2.53
N THR A 21 2.35 -1.93 -1.97
CA THR A 21 3.70 -2.26 -2.45
C THR A 21 3.68 -3.00 -3.78
N ASN A 22 2.79 -3.98 -3.94
CA ASN A 22 2.78 -4.81 -5.14
C ASN A 22 2.11 -4.14 -6.34
N TRP A 23 1.07 -3.33 -6.12
CA TRP A 23 0.36 -2.65 -7.20
C TRP A 23 0.86 -1.22 -7.35
N TYR A 24 0.61 -0.36 -6.36
CA TYR A 24 0.84 1.07 -6.53
C TYR A 24 2.31 1.38 -6.79
N VAL A 25 3.23 0.89 -5.96
CA VAL A 25 4.67 1.16 -6.12
C VAL A 25 5.24 0.52 -7.39
N ARG A 26 4.79 -0.69 -7.74
CA ARG A 26 5.26 -1.39 -8.95
C ARG A 26 4.82 -0.67 -10.23
N LEU A 27 3.55 -0.27 -10.32
CA LEU A 27 2.99 0.42 -11.46
C LEU A 27 3.51 1.86 -11.61
N ASN A 28 3.69 2.58 -10.50
CA ASN A 28 4.15 3.96 -10.52
C ASN A 28 5.67 4.10 -10.46
N ARG A 29 6.43 2.99 -10.47
CA ARG A 29 7.89 3.02 -10.35
C ARG A 29 8.57 3.90 -11.41
N ASP A 30 8.08 3.83 -12.65
CA ASP A 30 8.64 4.64 -13.74
C ASP A 30 8.20 6.10 -13.63
N ARG A 31 6.95 6.37 -13.22
CA ARG A 31 6.48 7.73 -12.92
C ARG A 31 7.30 8.39 -11.82
N MET A 32 7.56 7.67 -10.72
CA MET A 32 8.39 8.15 -9.61
C MET A 32 9.85 8.39 -10.01
N ARG A 33 10.33 7.73 -11.08
CA ARG A 33 11.69 7.95 -11.63
C ARG A 33 11.79 9.20 -12.51
N GLY A 34 10.68 9.83 -12.87
CA GLY A 34 10.67 11.02 -13.72
C GLY A 34 10.79 10.75 -15.21
N THR A 35 10.62 9.50 -15.68
CA THR A 35 10.62 9.19 -17.12
C THR A 35 9.49 9.87 -17.89
N MET A 36 8.41 10.27 -17.20
CA MET A 36 7.24 10.94 -17.78
C MET A 36 7.22 12.45 -17.51
N GLY A 37 8.20 12.98 -16.78
CA GLY A 37 8.28 14.40 -16.37
C GLY A 37 8.43 14.59 -14.86
N GLU A 38 9.00 15.73 -14.46
CA GLU A 38 9.24 16.07 -13.04
C GLU A 38 7.93 16.31 -12.26
N GLU A 39 6.92 16.90 -12.89
CA GLU A 39 5.63 17.17 -12.25
C GLU A 39 4.86 15.88 -11.93
N GLU A 40 4.86 14.90 -12.84
CA GLU A 40 4.24 13.59 -12.59
C GLU A 40 4.99 12.81 -11.50
N ALA A 41 6.32 12.90 -11.49
CA ALA A 41 7.14 12.30 -10.43
C ALA A 41 6.81 12.92 -9.06
N ALA A 42 6.76 14.25 -8.97
CA ALA A 42 6.40 14.95 -7.75
C ALA A 42 5.00 14.56 -7.26
N THR A 43 4.01 14.52 -8.16
CA THR A 43 2.63 14.15 -7.83
C THR A 43 2.53 12.71 -7.33
N SER A 44 3.19 11.76 -7.99
CA SER A 44 3.20 10.35 -7.53
C SER A 44 3.89 10.18 -6.18
N LEU A 45 5.00 10.89 -5.93
CA LEU A 45 5.69 10.87 -4.65
C LEU A 45 4.85 11.49 -3.52
N GLN A 46 4.16 12.60 -3.81
CA GLN A 46 3.28 13.26 -2.85
C GLN A 46 2.11 12.34 -2.45
N THR A 47 1.42 11.75 -3.42
CA THR A 47 0.31 10.83 -3.12
C THR A 47 0.78 9.59 -2.35
N LEU A 48 1.95 9.02 -2.68
CA LEU A 48 2.53 7.92 -1.90
C LEU A 48 2.85 8.35 -0.47
N PHE A 49 3.40 9.55 -0.29
CA PHE A 49 3.73 10.10 1.02
C PHE A 49 2.47 10.26 1.89
N ASP A 50 1.39 10.81 1.35
CA ASP A 50 0.13 11.00 2.07
C ASP A 50 -0.51 9.67 2.51
N VAL A 51 -0.50 8.68 1.61
CA VAL A 51 -1.00 7.33 1.92
C VAL A 51 -0.15 6.65 2.99
N LEU A 52 1.18 6.78 2.89
CA LEU A 52 2.10 6.20 3.87
C LEU A 52 1.93 6.84 5.26
N LEU A 53 1.79 8.16 5.32
CA LEU A 53 1.54 8.90 6.56
C LEU A 53 0.24 8.45 7.23
N THR A 54 -0.84 8.34 6.44
CA THR A 54 -2.14 7.83 6.90
C THR A 54 -2.05 6.39 7.43
N THR A 55 -1.25 5.55 6.76
CA THR A 55 -1.07 4.16 7.19
C THR A 55 -0.29 4.07 8.49
N VAL A 56 0.72 4.92 8.68
CA VAL A 56 1.48 5.02 9.95
C VAL A 56 0.59 5.45 11.11
N LEU A 57 -0.33 6.40 10.89
CA LEU A 57 -1.34 6.81 11.87
C LEU A 57 -2.27 5.64 12.26
N CYS A 58 -2.74 4.87 11.28
CA CYS A 58 -3.55 3.67 11.52
C CYS A 58 -2.79 2.56 12.25
N MET A 59 -1.47 2.49 12.09
CA MET A 59 -0.59 1.53 12.78
C MET A 59 -0.21 1.97 14.20
N ALA A 60 -0.35 3.25 14.56
CA ALA A 60 0.02 3.79 15.87
C ALA A 60 -0.51 3.01 17.10
N PRO A 61 -1.78 2.55 17.14
CA PRO A 61 -2.29 1.76 18.26
C PRO A 61 -1.87 0.28 18.23
N LEU A 62 -1.30 -0.21 17.12
CA LEU A 62 -0.86 -1.60 16.96
C LEU A 62 0.64 -1.76 17.23
N THR A 63 1.45 -0.86 16.67
CA THR A 63 2.92 -0.95 16.69
C THR A 63 3.55 0.40 17.05
N PRO A 64 3.34 0.89 18.29
CA PRO A 64 3.62 2.28 18.65
C PRO A 64 5.06 2.73 18.40
N PHE A 65 6.03 1.89 18.75
CA PHE A 65 7.45 2.20 18.54
C PHE A 65 7.84 2.24 17.05
N MET A 66 7.26 1.35 16.24
CA MET A 66 7.53 1.30 14.81
C MET A 66 6.89 2.50 14.10
N SER A 67 5.63 2.80 14.42
CA SER A 67 4.92 3.95 13.86
C SER A 67 5.61 5.27 14.24
N GLU A 68 6.13 5.40 15.46
CA GLU A 68 6.85 6.60 15.90
C GLU A 68 8.16 6.78 15.12
N LEU A 69 8.92 5.70 14.90
CA LEU A 69 10.14 5.75 14.09
C LEU A 69 9.85 6.18 12.65
N LEU A 70 8.83 5.59 12.03
CA LEU A 70 8.41 5.93 10.66
C LEU A 70 7.89 7.37 10.58
N TYR A 71 7.03 7.77 11.52
CA TYR A 71 6.47 9.11 11.58
C TYR A 71 7.56 10.18 11.71
N ARG A 72 8.56 9.99 12.58
CA ARG A 72 9.67 10.95 12.74
C ARG A 72 10.47 11.15 11.45
N ASN A 73 10.63 10.10 10.65
CA ASN A 73 11.31 10.20 9.36
C ASN A 73 10.47 10.95 8.33
N LEU A 74 9.16 10.66 8.27
CA LEU A 74 8.22 11.31 7.34
C LEU A 74 7.95 12.78 7.71
N LYS A 75 7.88 13.08 9.01
CA LYS A 75 7.65 14.43 9.56
C LYS A 75 8.64 15.47 9.02
N ARG A 76 9.88 15.05 8.72
CA ARG A 76 10.92 15.96 8.18
C ARG A 76 10.58 16.54 6.81
N ALA A 77 9.71 15.86 6.05
CA ALA A 77 9.25 16.31 4.75
C ALA A 77 7.94 17.13 4.81
N LEU A 78 7.32 17.27 5.99
CA LEU A 78 6.10 18.05 6.16
C LEU A 78 6.41 19.54 6.29
N PRO A 79 5.58 20.42 5.69
CA PRO A 79 5.66 21.84 5.95
C PRO A 79 5.26 22.17 7.40
N GLU A 80 5.79 23.27 7.94
CA GLU A 80 5.53 23.67 9.33
C GLU A 80 4.04 23.94 9.63
N SER A 81 3.26 24.27 8.61
CA SER A 81 1.82 24.52 8.70
C SER A 81 0.95 23.26 8.57
N HIS A 82 1.54 22.08 8.44
CA HIS A 82 0.77 20.87 8.15
C HIS A 82 -0.08 20.43 9.37
N PRO A 83 -1.37 20.09 9.21
CA PRO A 83 -2.24 19.70 10.32
C PRO A 83 -1.79 18.41 11.03
N LEU A 84 -1.06 17.54 10.31
CA LEU A 84 -0.47 16.30 10.85
C LEU A 84 0.93 16.49 11.45
N LEU A 85 1.36 17.74 11.66
CA LEU A 85 2.62 18.07 12.30
C LEU A 85 2.46 18.11 13.84
N ALA A 86 2.78 17.00 14.49
CA ALA A 86 2.79 16.87 15.95
C ALA A 86 4.17 16.40 16.43
N GLU A 87 4.43 16.50 17.73
CA GLU A 87 5.69 16.03 18.31
C GLU A 87 5.84 14.51 18.19
N SER A 88 4.75 13.78 18.37
CA SER A 88 4.67 12.32 18.26
C SER A 88 3.42 11.91 17.48
N VAL A 89 3.49 10.75 16.82
CA VAL A 89 2.34 10.14 16.12
C VAL A 89 1.17 9.87 17.07
N HIS A 90 1.45 9.69 18.35
CA HIS A 90 0.46 9.35 19.38
C HIS A 90 -0.44 10.52 19.80
N PHE A 91 -0.09 11.75 19.44
CA PHE A 91 -0.94 12.93 19.66
C PHE A 91 -1.91 13.20 18.52
N LEU A 92 -1.74 12.49 17.40
CA LEU A 92 -2.58 12.67 16.24
C LEU A 92 -3.81 11.77 16.32
N THR A 93 -4.93 12.31 15.88
CA THR A 93 -6.16 11.54 15.74
C THR A 93 -6.12 10.74 14.46
N ILE A 94 -6.65 9.51 14.48
CA ILE A 94 -6.80 8.70 13.27
C ILE A 94 -7.70 9.46 12.30
N PRO A 95 -7.25 9.71 11.05
CA PRO A 95 -8.02 10.49 10.09
C PRO A 95 -9.32 9.76 9.73
N GLU A 96 -10.38 10.53 9.51
CA GLU A 96 -11.64 10.02 8.98
C GLU A 96 -11.54 9.81 7.47
N ALA A 97 -12.29 8.85 6.94
CA ALA A 97 -12.29 8.57 5.52
C ALA A 97 -12.92 9.75 4.77
N ALA A 98 -12.17 10.34 3.84
CA ALA A 98 -12.70 11.35 2.93
C ALA A 98 -13.57 10.65 1.88
N GLU A 99 -14.89 10.70 2.03
CA GLU A 99 -15.84 10.07 1.11
C GLU A 99 -15.69 10.58 -0.33
N ASP A 100 -15.27 11.84 -0.50
CA ASP A 100 -15.05 12.48 -1.79
C ASP A 100 -13.88 11.86 -2.58
N ALA A 101 -12.95 11.19 -1.90
CA ALA A 101 -11.81 10.52 -2.53
C ALA A 101 -12.14 9.08 -2.99
N LEU A 102 -13.35 8.58 -2.71
CA LEU A 102 -13.76 7.22 -3.05
C LEU A 102 -14.38 7.17 -4.45
N ASP A 103 -13.60 6.75 -5.44
CA ASP A 103 -14.08 6.50 -6.79
C ASP A 103 -14.28 5.00 -7.06
N SER A 104 -15.55 4.57 -6.99
CA SER A 104 -15.96 3.19 -7.26
C SER A 104 -15.64 2.71 -8.69
N THR A 105 -15.45 3.64 -9.65
CA THR A 105 -15.07 3.33 -11.03
C THR A 105 -13.62 2.87 -11.06
N ILE A 106 -12.73 3.61 -10.40
CA ILE A 106 -11.30 3.30 -10.31
C ILE A 106 -11.10 1.99 -9.54
N GLU A 107 -11.81 1.80 -8.43
CA GLU A 107 -11.76 0.54 -7.66
C GLU A 107 -12.14 -0.67 -8.52
N ARG A 108 -13.19 -0.54 -9.33
CA ARG A 108 -13.65 -1.62 -10.23
C ARG A 108 -12.64 -1.89 -11.34
N GLN A 109 -12.03 -0.85 -11.90
CA GLN A 109 -11.01 -0.98 -12.95
C GLN A 109 -9.75 -1.67 -12.40
N MET A 110 -9.27 -1.23 -11.23
CA MET A 110 -8.16 -1.87 -10.53
C MET A 110 -8.48 -3.32 -10.19
N GLY A 111 -9.67 -3.60 -9.66
CA GLY A 111 -10.10 -4.98 -9.36
C GLY A 111 -10.07 -5.90 -10.58
N ARG A 112 -10.49 -5.41 -11.76
CA ARG A 112 -10.40 -6.17 -13.02
C ARG A 112 -8.95 -6.44 -13.42
N MET A 113 -8.09 -5.44 -13.34
CA MET A 113 -6.66 -5.58 -13.67
C MET A 113 -5.97 -6.61 -12.76
N GLN A 114 -6.20 -6.51 -11.45
CA GLN A 114 -5.62 -7.42 -10.47
C GLN A 114 -6.10 -8.86 -10.65
N THR A 115 -7.38 -9.06 -10.98
CA THR A 115 -7.93 -10.39 -11.23
C THR A 115 -7.34 -11.01 -12.50
N GLY A 116 -7.09 -10.18 -13.53
CA GLY A 116 -6.39 -10.59 -14.75
C GLY A 116 -4.98 -11.08 -14.47
N GLU A 117 -4.12 -10.24 -13.90
CA GLU A 117 -2.71 -10.58 -13.62
C GLU A 117 -2.54 -11.73 -12.61
N THR A 118 -3.41 -11.82 -11.59
CA THR A 118 -3.37 -12.94 -10.64
C THR A 118 -3.78 -14.26 -11.30
N SER A 119 -4.69 -14.22 -12.28
CA SER A 119 -5.06 -15.41 -13.06
C SER A 119 -3.91 -15.86 -13.97
N GLU A 120 -3.20 -14.93 -14.60
CA GLU A 120 -2.04 -15.21 -15.44
C GLU A 120 -0.87 -15.77 -14.63
N SER A 121 -0.51 -15.08 -13.54
CA SER A 121 0.55 -15.53 -12.61
C SER A 121 0.24 -16.92 -12.02
N ARG A 122 -1.04 -17.23 -11.78
CA ARG A 122 -1.47 -18.53 -11.29
C ARG A 122 -1.38 -19.61 -12.37
N CYS A 123 -1.76 -19.28 -13.61
CA CYS A 123 -1.64 -20.18 -14.75
C CYS A 123 -0.16 -20.51 -15.04
N GLU A 124 0.73 -19.51 -14.98
CA GLU A 124 2.17 -19.68 -15.19
C GLU A 124 2.82 -20.54 -14.10
N LYS A 125 2.46 -20.32 -12.83
CA LYS A 125 2.91 -21.16 -11.70
C LYS A 125 2.37 -22.59 -11.81
N GLN A 126 1.14 -22.77 -12.30
CA GLN A 126 0.56 -24.09 -12.52
C GLN A 126 1.28 -24.81 -13.66
N ALA A 127 1.52 -24.13 -14.78
CA ALA A 127 2.23 -24.68 -15.93
C ALA A 127 3.67 -25.11 -15.60
N THR A 128 4.41 -24.27 -14.87
CA THR A 128 5.78 -24.59 -14.42
C THR A 128 5.83 -25.74 -13.42
N LYS A 129 4.84 -25.87 -12.52
CA LYS A 129 4.72 -27.03 -11.62
C LYS A 129 4.42 -28.31 -12.39
N SER A 130 3.50 -28.26 -13.35
CA SER A 130 3.15 -29.41 -14.21
C SER A 130 4.34 -29.90 -15.03
N LEU A 131 5.11 -28.98 -15.64
CA LEU A 131 6.31 -29.31 -16.39
C LEU A 131 7.39 -29.99 -15.52
N ARG A 132 7.59 -29.53 -14.28
CA ARG A 132 8.54 -30.15 -13.34
C ARG A 132 8.12 -31.54 -12.87
N LEU A 133 6.82 -31.77 -12.71
CA LEU A 133 6.30 -33.10 -12.34
C LEU A 133 6.43 -34.09 -13.50
N LEU A 134 6.17 -33.63 -14.74
CA LEU A 134 6.36 -34.44 -15.94
C LEU A 134 7.85 -34.77 -16.20
N SER A 135 8.76 -33.82 -15.97
CA SER A 135 10.21 -34.10 -16.09
C SER A 135 10.72 -35.06 -15.01
N ALA A 136 10.15 -35.01 -13.81
CA ALA A 136 10.50 -35.93 -12.72
C ALA A 136 9.99 -37.36 -12.99
N ALA A 137 8.81 -37.52 -13.59
CA ALA A 137 8.24 -38.82 -13.95
C ALA A 137 8.91 -39.47 -15.17
N ALA A 138 9.57 -38.70 -16.03
CA ALA A 138 10.31 -39.23 -17.19
C ALA A 138 11.73 -39.72 -16.86
N GLN A 139 12.22 -39.47 -15.65
CA GLN A 139 13.56 -39.87 -15.16
C GLN A 139 13.51 -41.08 -14.21
N SER A 140 12.32 -41.67 -14.00
CA SER A 140 12.06 -42.89 -13.23
C SER A 140 11.61 -44.02 -14.14
#